data_AF-A0A7J4F6G5-F1
#
_entry.id   AF-A0A7J4F6G5-F1
#
_cell.length_a   1.000
_cell.length_b   1.000
_cell.length_c   1.000
_cell.angle_alpha   90.00
_cell.angle_beta   90.00
_cell.angle_gamma   90.00
#
_symmetry.space_group_name_H-M   'P 1'
#
loop_
_entity.id
_entity.type
_entity.pdbx_description
1 polymer ?
#
loop_
_entity_poly.entity_id
_entity_poly.type
_entity_poly.pdbx_seq_one_letter_code
_entity_poly.pdbx_strand_id
1 'polypeptide(L)'
;MISLSSTALALQLETEFDFTEFLPENSEITDDILYMTDNFDFGTEKANILVKGDISDPAVLLAMAETERNIRDDPYVNEGDSIESILTLMRDVANGTYGPDPTFTAMYEASNLDGDGVPDANITALFGYLMGNETYMFQTVRVLHYDEESGRFDGAVIRVGVNSHNGAKAKAISEDMERNIRPLEREPGVTNVVATSGPILMHYIVNSIETSGLQSLLITVVVAGVILTIVFYFTERSIVLGVLTEIPVILVIAWVFASMYISGMNLNVMTIMIASLTVGLGITYGIHVTHRFVEELRRLGDIDEACRSTVVNTGTALFGAAVTTIGGFSILIFAPIPPIRTFGSISALAIFFSLIASVFVLPTFLSLWSKYVQRRDPDRFRRPVHPGRAVRARPAGRHTQEHRAPATRSKDRSRTTGFGRGGPVHPPASAHGVGKRGAAPPGTTSRPDDVDDDGATDDVDRHDGGTAGVSARVDETRETDDISDYAGDDGPDEVTGAGPGRVGDETSDDGGVDGPDDGADDRRAGDVSDDHEMSDGTEYAGPGERGMPARPGSTDEEFRAE
;
A
#
# COMPACT_ATOMS: atom_id res chain seq x y z
N MET A 1 17.75 10.24 27.89
CA MET A 1 18.13 8.83 27.71
C MET A 1 17.05 8.09 26.96
N ILE A 2 15.93 7.66 27.57
CA ILE A 2 14.85 6.89 26.91
C ILE A 2 14.58 7.34 25.46
N SER A 3 14.18 8.58 25.22
CA SER A 3 13.87 9.05 23.85
C SER A 3 15.05 9.02 22.86
N LEU A 4 16.30 9.19 23.30
CA LEU A 4 17.48 9.04 22.45
C LEU A 4 17.71 7.57 22.08
N SER A 5 17.52 6.66 23.05
CA SER A 5 17.54 5.21 22.80
C SER A 5 16.41 4.82 21.85
N SER A 6 15.20 5.38 22.02
CA SER A 6 14.08 5.18 21.11
C SER A 6 14.40 5.65 19.69
N THR A 7 14.95 6.85 19.50
CA THR A 7 15.37 7.30 18.16
C THR A 7 16.44 6.39 17.55
N ALA A 8 17.38 5.88 18.35
CA ALA A 8 18.40 4.95 17.86
C ALA A 8 17.81 3.58 17.43
N LEU A 9 16.80 3.08 18.12
CA LEU A 9 16.09 1.84 17.78
C LEU A 9 15.12 2.04 16.59
N ALA A 10 14.46 3.20 16.50
CA ALA A 10 13.61 3.58 15.38
C ALA A 10 14.39 3.68 14.05
N LEU A 11 15.68 4.00 14.11
CA LEU A 11 16.60 4.01 12.96
C LEU A 11 17.17 2.60 12.62
N GLN A 12 16.73 1.56 13.34
CA GLN A 12 17.07 0.15 13.08
C GLN A 12 15.85 -0.65 12.61
N LEU A 13 14.73 0.01 12.29
CA LEU A 13 13.60 -0.63 11.62
C LEU A 13 14.01 -1.03 10.19
N GLU A 14 14.07 -2.33 9.96
CA GLU A 14 14.10 -2.90 8.62
C GLU A 14 12.73 -2.72 7.96
N THR A 15 12.74 -2.54 6.65
CA THR A 15 11.53 -2.28 5.85
C THR A 15 11.35 -3.46 4.92
N GLU A 16 10.21 -4.15 5.02
CA GLU A 16 9.96 -5.43 4.37
C GLU A 16 8.52 -5.51 3.89
N PHE A 17 8.32 -6.22 2.78
CA PHE A 17 7.00 -6.60 2.28
C PHE A 17 6.98 -8.11 2.11
N ASP A 18 6.24 -8.77 3.00
CA ASP A 18 5.82 -10.15 2.83
C ASP A 18 4.29 -10.18 2.63
N PHE A 19 3.84 -10.93 1.63
CA PHE A 19 2.42 -11.17 1.39
C PHE A 19 1.78 -12.02 2.50
N THR A 20 2.55 -12.87 3.19
CA THR A 20 2.01 -13.69 4.30
C THR A 20 1.52 -12.83 5.47
N GLU A 21 2.08 -11.62 5.69
CA GLU A 21 1.58 -10.67 6.70
C GLU A 21 0.10 -10.26 6.47
N PHE A 22 -0.42 -10.42 5.24
CA PHE A 22 -1.79 -10.07 4.88
C PHE A 22 -2.78 -11.24 5.04
N LEU A 23 -2.28 -12.47 5.19
CA LEU A 23 -3.09 -13.68 5.26
C LEU A 23 -3.70 -13.89 6.66
N PRO A 24 -4.96 -14.37 6.79
CA PRO A 24 -5.56 -14.64 8.09
C PRO A 24 -4.92 -15.84 8.80
N GLU A 25 -4.21 -15.57 9.90
CA GLU A 25 -3.64 -16.59 10.79
C GLU A 25 -4.68 -17.66 11.20
N ASN A 26 -4.30 -18.94 11.15
CA ASN A 26 -5.16 -20.09 11.49
C ASN A 26 -6.40 -20.24 10.58
N SER A 27 -6.24 -19.95 9.29
CA SER A 27 -7.25 -20.23 8.26
C SER A 27 -6.79 -21.38 7.37
N GLU A 28 -7.68 -22.35 7.13
CA GLU A 28 -7.49 -23.46 6.18
C GLU A 28 -6.98 -22.99 4.81
N ILE A 29 -7.46 -21.84 4.33
CA ILE A 29 -7.01 -21.23 3.07
C ILE A 29 -5.54 -20.75 3.14
N THR A 30 -5.10 -20.29 4.31
CA THR A 30 -3.70 -19.84 4.52
C THR A 30 -2.78 -21.05 4.66
N ASP A 31 -3.21 -22.08 5.39
CA ASP A 31 -2.49 -23.34 5.53
C ASP A 31 -2.35 -24.04 4.17
N ASP A 32 -3.41 -24.06 3.33
CA ASP A 32 -3.39 -24.56 1.95
C ASP A 32 -2.43 -23.75 1.06
N ILE A 33 -2.49 -22.41 1.08
CA ILE A 33 -1.61 -21.55 0.28
C ILE A 33 -0.14 -21.80 0.64
N LEU A 34 0.20 -21.80 1.93
CA LEU A 34 1.55 -22.07 2.40
C LEU A 34 2.01 -23.49 2.04
N TYR A 35 1.15 -24.50 2.22
CA TYR A 35 1.46 -25.87 1.81
C TYR A 35 1.74 -25.98 0.31
N MET A 36 0.96 -25.31 -0.53
CA MET A 36 1.17 -25.29 -1.97
C MET A 36 2.48 -24.58 -2.36
N THR A 37 2.81 -23.45 -1.74
CA THR A 37 4.07 -22.72 -1.96
C THR A 37 5.31 -23.48 -1.46
N ASP A 38 5.22 -24.18 -0.32
CA ASP A 38 6.36 -24.90 0.28
C ASP A 38 6.65 -26.28 -0.36
N ASN A 39 5.65 -26.95 -0.94
CA ASN A 39 5.75 -28.37 -1.33
C ASN A 39 5.65 -28.61 -2.84
N PHE A 40 5.27 -27.60 -3.61
CA PHE A 40 5.18 -27.64 -5.07
C PHE A 40 5.81 -26.36 -5.63
N ASP A 41 6.19 -26.36 -6.91
CA ASP A 41 6.56 -25.13 -7.62
C ASP A 41 5.29 -24.30 -7.96
N PHE A 42 4.41 -24.10 -6.98
CA PHE A 42 3.14 -23.37 -7.11
C PHE A 42 3.37 -21.87 -6.98
N GLY A 43 4.32 -21.40 -7.80
CA GLY A 43 4.97 -20.11 -7.64
C GLY A 43 6.01 -19.83 -8.73
N THR A 44 5.96 -20.53 -9.88
CA THR A 44 6.74 -20.22 -11.08
C THR A 44 6.30 -18.88 -11.68
N GLU A 45 6.64 -17.79 -11.01
CA GLU A 45 6.24 -16.45 -11.41
C GLU A 45 6.89 -16.12 -12.76
N LYS A 46 6.05 -15.84 -13.76
CA LYS A 46 6.54 -15.45 -15.08
C LYS A 46 6.82 -13.95 -15.12
N ALA A 47 8.08 -13.60 -15.30
CA ALA A 47 8.45 -12.28 -15.80
C ALA A 47 8.08 -12.17 -17.29
N ASN A 48 7.68 -10.97 -17.71
CA ASN A 48 7.20 -10.68 -19.05
C ASN A 48 7.89 -9.41 -19.53
N ILE A 49 8.52 -9.46 -20.70
CA ILE A 49 9.04 -8.29 -21.39
C ILE A 49 8.07 -7.97 -22.50
N LEU A 50 7.34 -6.87 -22.37
CA LEU A 50 6.50 -6.33 -23.42
C LEU A 50 7.37 -5.48 -24.35
N VAL A 51 7.50 -5.91 -25.60
CA VAL A 51 8.11 -5.15 -26.69
C VAL A 51 7.00 -4.52 -27.51
N LYS A 52 7.12 -3.23 -27.84
CA LYS A 52 6.25 -2.52 -28.80
C LYS A 52 7.11 -1.84 -29.85
N GLY A 53 6.73 -1.98 -31.12
CA GLY A 53 7.57 -1.61 -32.25
C GLY A 53 7.17 -2.37 -33.51
N ASP A 54 7.90 -2.24 -34.61
CA ASP A 54 7.70 -3.14 -35.74
C ASP A 54 8.36 -4.50 -35.47
N ILE A 55 7.57 -5.47 -35.00
CA ILE A 55 8.06 -6.82 -34.69
C ILE A 55 8.40 -7.59 -35.98
N SER A 56 8.02 -7.08 -37.16
CA SER A 56 8.44 -7.64 -38.45
C SER A 56 9.83 -7.18 -38.91
N ASP A 57 10.51 -6.32 -38.14
CA ASP A 57 11.89 -5.89 -38.43
C ASP A 57 12.91 -6.96 -37.96
N PRO A 58 13.79 -7.46 -38.84
CA PRO A 58 14.86 -8.40 -38.47
C PRO A 58 15.75 -7.91 -37.32
N ALA A 59 16.03 -6.61 -37.23
CA ALA A 59 16.86 -6.05 -36.16
C ALA A 59 16.19 -6.18 -34.79
N VAL A 60 14.86 -6.01 -34.74
CA VAL A 60 14.07 -6.22 -33.52
C VAL A 60 14.08 -7.69 -33.11
N LEU A 61 13.97 -8.63 -34.06
CA LEU A 61 14.09 -10.07 -33.75
C LEU A 61 15.51 -10.46 -33.29
N LEU A 62 16.56 -9.88 -33.87
CA LEU A 62 17.94 -10.10 -33.43
C LEU A 62 18.15 -9.59 -31.98
N ALA A 63 17.63 -8.39 -31.66
CA ALA A 63 17.68 -7.83 -30.31
C ALA A 63 16.83 -8.63 -29.30
N MET A 64 15.68 -9.18 -29.71
CA MET A 64 14.92 -10.14 -28.91
C MET A 64 15.77 -11.40 -28.64
N ALA A 65 16.47 -11.92 -29.65
CA ALA A 65 17.33 -13.09 -29.51
C ALA A 65 18.57 -12.85 -28.64
N GLU A 66 19.10 -11.61 -28.60
CA GLU A 66 20.15 -11.21 -27.67
C GLU A 66 19.61 -11.11 -26.24
N THR A 67 18.45 -10.46 -26.05
CA THR A 67 17.76 -10.39 -24.75
C THR A 67 17.45 -11.80 -24.21
N GLU A 68 16.97 -12.74 -25.03
CA GLU A 68 16.80 -14.14 -24.60
C GLU A 68 18.10 -14.82 -24.16
N ARG A 69 19.23 -14.50 -24.78
CA ARG A 69 20.54 -15.06 -24.40
C ARG A 69 21.00 -14.48 -23.07
N ASN A 70 20.96 -13.16 -22.91
CA ASN A 70 21.32 -12.48 -21.67
C ASN A 70 20.50 -12.98 -20.45
N ILE A 71 19.23 -13.33 -20.67
CA ILE A 71 18.32 -13.88 -19.66
C ILE A 71 18.61 -15.36 -19.32
N ARG A 72 19.15 -16.17 -20.26
CA ARG A 72 19.48 -17.58 -19.99
C ARG A 72 20.68 -17.76 -19.05
N ASP A 73 21.56 -16.77 -18.99
CA ASP A 73 22.73 -16.75 -18.13
C ASP A 73 22.46 -16.08 -16.76
N ASP A 74 21.19 -15.72 -16.47
CA ASP A 74 20.75 -14.98 -15.28
C ASP A 74 20.51 -15.91 -14.07
N PRO A 75 21.12 -15.66 -12.89
CA PRO A 75 21.03 -16.52 -11.72
C PRO A 75 19.65 -16.53 -11.03
N TYR A 76 18.70 -15.70 -11.47
CA TYR A 76 17.33 -15.66 -10.97
C TYR A 76 16.33 -16.33 -11.91
N VAL A 77 16.77 -16.86 -13.06
CA VAL A 77 15.93 -17.64 -13.99
C VAL A 77 15.98 -19.13 -13.61
N ASN A 78 14.85 -19.82 -13.72
CA ASN A 78 14.75 -21.23 -13.37
C ASN A 78 15.53 -22.12 -14.36
N GLU A 79 16.44 -22.96 -13.86
CA GLU A 79 17.14 -23.96 -14.68
C GLU A 79 16.15 -24.96 -15.32
N GLY A 80 15.94 -24.84 -16.63
CA GLY A 80 15.07 -25.71 -17.41
C GLY A 80 13.68 -25.15 -17.75
N ASP A 81 13.32 -23.97 -17.23
CA ASP A 81 12.08 -23.29 -17.63
C ASP A 81 12.20 -22.76 -19.08
N SER A 82 11.11 -22.86 -19.85
CA SER A 82 11.10 -22.36 -21.22
C SER A 82 10.83 -20.86 -21.26
N ILE A 83 11.81 -20.11 -21.80
CA ILE A 83 11.54 -18.78 -22.32
C ILE A 83 10.52 -18.91 -23.46
N GLU A 84 9.37 -18.27 -23.30
CA GLU A 84 8.21 -18.38 -24.17
C GLU A 84 8.02 -17.04 -24.91
N SER A 85 8.37 -17.03 -26.20
CA SER A 85 8.37 -15.85 -27.07
C SER A 85 7.93 -16.23 -28.49
N ILE A 86 7.86 -15.25 -29.40
CA ILE A 86 7.66 -15.55 -30.82
C ILE A 86 8.85 -16.30 -31.44
N LEU A 87 10.09 -16.08 -30.96
CA LEU A 87 11.28 -16.78 -31.45
C LEU A 87 11.27 -18.26 -31.04
N THR A 88 10.95 -18.55 -29.76
CA THR A 88 10.87 -19.94 -29.30
C THR A 88 9.66 -20.66 -29.89
N LEU A 89 8.52 -19.99 -30.07
CA LEU A 89 7.37 -20.54 -30.80
C LEU A 89 7.72 -20.91 -32.25
N MET A 90 8.38 -20.02 -33.01
CA MET A 90 8.80 -20.34 -34.38
C MET A 90 9.76 -21.54 -34.40
N ARG A 91 10.73 -21.59 -33.48
CA ARG A 91 11.69 -22.69 -33.35
C ARG A 91 11.00 -24.01 -33.00
N ASP A 92 10.03 -24.00 -32.10
CA ASP A 92 9.27 -25.20 -31.68
C ASP A 92 8.34 -25.73 -32.78
N VAL A 93 7.71 -24.85 -33.56
CA VAL A 93 6.93 -25.28 -34.74
C VAL A 93 7.85 -25.84 -35.82
N ALA A 94 8.98 -25.19 -36.13
CA ALA A 94 9.94 -25.67 -37.13
C ALA A 94 10.58 -27.02 -36.76
N ASN A 95 10.83 -27.26 -35.46
CA ASN A 95 11.32 -28.53 -34.91
C ASN A 95 10.22 -29.62 -34.82
N GLY A 96 8.95 -29.28 -35.05
CA GLY A 96 7.84 -30.21 -34.97
C GLY A 96 7.36 -30.56 -33.55
N THR A 97 7.64 -29.71 -32.55
CA THR A 97 7.19 -29.86 -31.14
C THR A 97 5.66 -30.02 -31.04
N TYR A 98 4.92 -29.37 -31.94
CA TYR A 98 3.46 -29.45 -32.05
C TYR A 98 2.98 -30.45 -33.13
N GLY A 99 3.85 -31.33 -33.60
CA GLY A 99 3.67 -32.16 -34.80
C GLY A 99 4.39 -31.56 -36.03
N PRO A 100 4.77 -32.39 -37.01
CA PRO A 100 5.60 -31.95 -38.14
C PRO A 100 4.80 -31.13 -39.16
N ASP A 101 5.24 -29.89 -39.42
CA ASP A 101 4.74 -29.04 -40.52
C ASP A 101 5.87 -28.69 -41.51
N PRO A 102 6.05 -29.49 -42.57
CA PRO A 102 7.05 -29.21 -43.61
C PRO A 102 6.83 -27.89 -44.35
N THR A 103 5.64 -27.29 -44.27
CA THR A 103 5.36 -25.97 -44.86
C THR A 103 6.02 -24.89 -44.03
N PHE A 104 5.76 -24.89 -42.73
CA PHE A 104 6.36 -23.92 -41.82
C PHE A 104 7.87 -24.10 -41.71
N THR A 105 8.38 -25.34 -41.56
CA THR A 105 9.83 -25.60 -41.51
C THR A 105 10.53 -25.06 -42.76
N ALA A 106 9.99 -25.31 -43.96
CA ALA A 106 10.57 -24.79 -45.21
C ALA A 106 10.48 -23.26 -45.34
N MET A 107 9.41 -22.63 -44.84
CA MET A 107 9.33 -21.17 -44.77
C MET A 107 10.34 -20.57 -43.79
N TYR A 108 10.52 -21.20 -42.63
CA TYR A 108 11.45 -20.77 -41.58
C TYR A 108 12.91 -20.92 -42.01
N GLU A 109 13.29 -22.08 -42.56
CA GLU A 109 14.62 -22.31 -43.16
C GLU A 109 14.92 -21.35 -44.32
N ALA A 110 13.94 -21.03 -45.16
CA ALA A 110 14.11 -20.07 -46.26
C ALA A 110 14.13 -18.59 -45.81
N SER A 111 13.92 -18.33 -44.52
CA SER A 111 13.84 -16.99 -43.92
C SER A 111 15.02 -16.68 -43.00
N ASN A 112 15.70 -17.70 -42.48
CA ASN A 112 16.95 -17.64 -41.72
C ASN A 112 18.13 -17.77 -42.69
N LEU A 113 18.80 -16.66 -43.02
CA LEU A 113 19.75 -16.57 -44.13
C LEU A 113 21.21 -16.82 -43.73
N ASP A 114 21.58 -16.55 -42.48
CA ASP A 114 22.93 -16.81 -41.95
C ASP A 114 23.04 -18.14 -41.19
N GLY A 115 21.92 -18.68 -40.70
CA GLY A 115 21.82 -19.95 -39.99
C GLY A 115 21.77 -19.85 -38.46
N ASP A 116 21.73 -18.66 -37.85
CA ASP A 116 21.80 -18.50 -36.39
C ASP A 116 20.56 -19.03 -35.63
N GLY A 117 19.40 -19.08 -36.30
CA GLY A 117 18.13 -19.49 -35.70
C GLY A 117 17.16 -18.35 -35.39
N VAL A 118 17.33 -17.20 -36.04
CA VAL A 118 16.44 -16.04 -36.12
C VAL A 118 16.08 -15.79 -37.61
N PRO A 119 14.84 -15.42 -37.97
CA PRO A 119 14.51 -15.07 -39.36
C PRO A 119 14.96 -13.65 -39.76
N ASP A 120 15.74 -13.53 -40.84
CA ASP A 120 16.17 -12.27 -41.48
C ASP A 120 15.15 -11.70 -42.48
N ALA A 121 14.25 -12.54 -42.99
CA ALA A 121 13.42 -12.23 -44.15
C ALA A 121 11.99 -12.79 -44.00
N ASN A 122 11.05 -12.26 -44.78
CA ASN A 122 9.67 -12.74 -44.87
C ASN A 122 8.91 -12.88 -43.52
N ILE A 123 9.37 -12.20 -42.46
CA ILE A 123 8.90 -12.36 -41.07
C ILE A 123 7.36 -12.24 -40.95
N THR A 124 6.77 -11.23 -41.58
CA THR A 124 5.31 -11.01 -41.62
C THR A 124 4.54 -12.21 -42.20
N ALA A 125 5.14 -12.99 -43.11
CA ALA A 125 4.53 -14.21 -43.66
C ALA A 125 4.65 -15.42 -42.71
N LEU A 126 5.74 -15.52 -41.93
CA LEU A 126 5.85 -16.51 -40.84
C LEU A 126 4.80 -16.23 -39.76
N PHE A 127 4.67 -14.98 -39.33
CA PHE A 127 3.69 -14.55 -38.33
C PHE A 127 2.26 -14.74 -38.83
N GLY A 128 1.96 -14.35 -40.07
CA GLY A 128 0.66 -14.60 -40.70
C GLY A 128 0.31 -16.08 -40.82
N TYR A 129 1.30 -16.95 -41.07
CA TYR A 129 1.09 -18.40 -41.07
C TYR A 129 0.76 -18.93 -39.67
N LEU A 130 1.54 -18.56 -38.65
CA LEU A 130 1.31 -18.98 -37.27
C LEU A 130 -0.03 -18.49 -36.71
N MET A 131 -0.42 -17.26 -37.03
CA MET A 131 -1.70 -16.68 -36.59
C MET A 131 -2.90 -17.26 -37.36
N GLY A 132 -2.73 -17.61 -38.65
CA GLY A 132 -3.77 -18.19 -39.49
C GLY A 132 -3.96 -19.71 -39.36
N ASN A 133 -3.06 -20.42 -38.68
CA ASN A 133 -3.14 -21.87 -38.49
C ASN A 133 -3.78 -22.19 -37.12
N GLU A 134 -4.93 -22.87 -37.12
CA GLU A 134 -5.69 -23.25 -35.91
C GLU A 134 -4.83 -23.99 -34.86
N THR A 135 -3.79 -24.70 -35.28
CA THR A 135 -2.87 -25.46 -34.42
C THR A 135 -1.94 -24.57 -33.59
N TYR A 136 -1.63 -23.36 -34.09
CA TYR A 136 -0.62 -22.45 -33.52
C TYR A 136 -1.20 -21.10 -33.10
N MET A 137 -2.41 -20.76 -33.53
CA MET A 137 -3.08 -19.48 -33.26
C MET A 137 -3.11 -19.15 -31.75
N PHE A 138 -3.48 -20.09 -30.88
CA PHE A 138 -3.56 -19.88 -29.42
C PHE A 138 -2.21 -19.57 -28.79
N GLN A 139 -1.14 -20.21 -29.26
CA GLN A 139 0.23 -19.98 -28.82
C GLN A 139 0.72 -18.62 -29.34
N THR A 140 0.41 -18.29 -30.59
CA THR A 140 0.80 -17.05 -31.27
C THR A 140 0.22 -15.83 -30.56
N VAL A 141 -1.09 -15.78 -30.31
CA VAL A 141 -1.74 -14.64 -29.62
C VAL A 141 -1.33 -14.49 -28.14
N ARG A 142 -0.55 -15.43 -27.58
CA ARG A 142 0.04 -15.32 -26.24
C ARG A 142 1.42 -14.66 -26.24
N VAL A 143 2.09 -14.55 -27.39
CA VAL A 143 3.45 -13.98 -27.52
C VAL A 143 3.57 -12.87 -28.58
N LEU A 144 2.57 -12.70 -29.44
CA LEU A 144 2.57 -11.76 -30.56
C LEU A 144 1.19 -11.08 -30.69
N HIS A 145 1.20 -9.77 -30.87
CA HIS A 145 0.02 -8.94 -31.16
C HIS A 145 0.01 -8.53 -32.64
N TYR A 146 -1.18 -8.41 -33.21
CA TYR A 146 -1.41 -7.86 -34.55
C TYR A 146 -2.44 -6.75 -34.43
N ASP A 147 -2.07 -5.56 -34.89
CA ASP A 147 -2.96 -4.40 -34.95
C ASP A 147 -3.71 -4.39 -36.30
N GLU A 148 -5.03 -4.56 -36.22
CA GLU A 148 -5.92 -4.52 -37.38
C GLU A 148 -6.03 -3.11 -38.01
N GLU A 149 -5.78 -2.03 -37.26
CA GLU A 149 -5.90 -0.66 -37.80
C GLU A 149 -4.71 -0.28 -38.68
N SER A 150 -3.48 -0.57 -38.25
CA SER A 150 -2.27 -0.28 -39.03
C SER A 150 -1.77 -1.46 -39.87
N GLY A 151 -2.34 -2.65 -39.71
CA GLY A 151 -2.05 -3.85 -40.50
C GLY A 151 -0.66 -4.44 -40.24
N ARG A 152 -0.16 -4.33 -39.00
CA ARG A 152 1.20 -4.72 -38.60
C ARG A 152 1.21 -5.51 -37.29
N PHE A 153 2.28 -6.27 -37.09
CA PHE A 153 2.60 -6.88 -35.81
C PHE A 153 3.35 -5.85 -34.95
N ASP A 154 2.62 -5.12 -34.09
CA ASP A 154 3.10 -3.92 -33.37
C ASP A 154 3.60 -4.21 -31.93
N GLY A 155 3.44 -5.45 -31.45
CA GLY A 155 3.84 -5.83 -30.11
C GLY A 155 4.10 -7.32 -29.93
N ALA A 156 5.02 -7.65 -29.01
CA ALA A 156 5.38 -9.01 -28.65
C ALA A 156 5.65 -9.13 -27.14
N VAL A 157 5.60 -10.36 -26.62
CA VAL A 157 5.91 -10.66 -25.21
C VAL A 157 6.90 -11.82 -25.13
N ILE A 158 8.05 -11.56 -24.50
CA ILE A 158 8.97 -12.61 -24.04
C ILE A 158 8.56 -12.95 -22.59
N ARG A 159 8.29 -14.22 -22.29
CA ARG A 159 7.91 -14.69 -20.95
C ARG A 159 9.01 -15.59 -20.39
N VAL A 160 9.35 -15.43 -19.12
CA VAL A 160 10.52 -16.06 -18.46
C VAL A 160 10.09 -16.58 -17.09
N GLY A 161 10.34 -17.85 -16.78
CA GLY A 161 10.15 -18.37 -15.41
C GLY A 161 11.27 -17.88 -14.48
N VAL A 162 10.93 -17.12 -13.45
CA VAL A 162 11.91 -16.57 -12.48
C VAL A 162 11.73 -17.14 -11.08
N ASN A 163 12.84 -17.41 -10.40
CA ASN A 163 12.88 -18.01 -9.08
C ASN A 163 12.66 -17.00 -7.96
N SER A 164 11.42 -16.50 -7.89
CA SER A 164 10.93 -15.48 -6.95
C SER A 164 10.71 -15.99 -5.51
N HIS A 165 11.55 -16.93 -5.04
CA HIS A 165 11.56 -17.30 -3.62
C HIS A 165 12.05 -16.10 -2.77
N ASN A 166 11.08 -15.42 -2.16
CA ASN A 166 11.13 -14.24 -1.29
C ASN A 166 11.38 -12.89 -2.00
N GLY A 167 10.58 -11.88 -1.59
CA GLY A 167 10.57 -10.53 -2.16
C GLY A 167 11.91 -9.78 -2.12
N ALA A 168 12.84 -10.18 -1.26
CA ALA A 168 14.22 -9.69 -1.25
C ALA A 168 14.94 -9.87 -2.60
N LYS A 169 14.56 -10.87 -3.42
CA LYS A 169 15.07 -11.05 -4.79
C LYS A 169 14.39 -10.15 -5.82
N ALA A 170 13.17 -9.68 -5.58
CA ALA A 170 12.35 -8.95 -6.55
C ALA A 170 13.05 -7.69 -7.09
N LYS A 171 13.83 -7.03 -6.23
CA LYS A 171 14.68 -5.91 -6.62
C LYS A 171 15.77 -6.32 -7.63
N ALA A 172 16.53 -7.37 -7.35
CA ALA A 172 17.60 -7.84 -8.23
C ALA A 172 17.03 -8.32 -9.58
N ILE A 173 15.91 -9.05 -9.53
CA ILE A 173 15.15 -9.45 -10.72
C ILE A 173 14.71 -8.23 -11.55
N SER A 174 14.36 -7.10 -10.94
CA SER A 174 14.08 -5.85 -11.65
C SER A 174 15.35 -5.28 -12.29
N GLU A 175 16.40 -5.05 -11.49
CA GLU A 175 17.64 -4.38 -11.93
C GLU A 175 18.38 -5.15 -13.04
N ASP A 176 18.36 -6.50 -13.01
CA ASP A 176 18.96 -7.32 -14.06
C ASP A 176 18.02 -7.57 -15.25
N MET A 177 16.69 -7.63 -15.09
CA MET A 177 15.78 -7.64 -16.24
C MET A 177 15.83 -6.32 -17.02
N GLU A 178 15.93 -5.18 -16.32
CA GLU A 178 16.20 -3.85 -16.89
C GLU A 178 17.57 -3.76 -17.57
N ARG A 179 18.58 -4.52 -17.12
CA ARG A 179 19.87 -4.69 -17.81
C ARG A 179 19.73 -5.52 -19.08
N ASN A 180 18.91 -6.57 -19.05
CA ASN A 180 18.83 -7.56 -20.12
C ASN A 180 17.97 -7.10 -21.33
N ILE A 181 17.04 -6.16 -21.13
CA ILE A 181 16.26 -5.52 -22.22
C ILE A 181 17.01 -4.40 -22.97
N ARG A 182 18.22 -4.02 -22.53
CA ARG A 182 19.02 -2.96 -23.16
C ARG A 182 19.35 -3.11 -24.65
N PRO A 183 19.37 -4.31 -25.28
CA PRO A 183 19.44 -4.41 -26.74
C PRO A 183 18.20 -3.78 -27.39
N LEU A 184 17.01 -4.19 -26.92
CA LEU A 184 15.71 -3.71 -27.41
C LEU A 184 15.51 -2.19 -27.19
N GLU A 185 16.03 -1.62 -26.09
CA GLU A 185 16.01 -0.16 -25.86
C GLU A 185 16.73 0.67 -26.95
N ARG A 186 17.61 0.05 -27.75
CA ARG A 186 18.46 0.77 -28.72
C ARG A 186 18.01 0.61 -30.16
N GLU A 187 17.13 -0.35 -30.46
CA GLU A 187 16.73 -0.63 -31.83
C GLU A 187 15.71 0.41 -32.34
N PRO A 188 15.96 1.07 -33.49
CA PRO A 188 15.04 2.09 -34.03
C PRO A 188 13.63 1.56 -34.36
N GLY A 189 13.47 0.24 -34.52
CA GLY A 189 12.18 -0.41 -34.70
C GLY A 189 11.36 -0.55 -33.41
N VAL A 190 11.96 -0.38 -32.22
CA VAL A 190 11.29 -0.50 -30.91
C VAL A 190 10.82 0.89 -30.44
N THR A 191 9.50 1.06 -30.37
CA THR A 191 8.84 2.26 -29.83
C THR A 191 8.87 2.30 -28.30
N ASN A 192 8.79 1.13 -27.64
CA ASN A 192 8.86 1.00 -26.18
C ASN A 192 9.17 -0.45 -25.79
N VAL A 193 9.94 -0.67 -24.71
CA VAL A 193 10.15 -1.98 -24.10
C VAL A 193 10.02 -1.89 -22.58
N VAL A 194 9.27 -2.81 -21.97
CA VAL A 194 8.97 -2.80 -20.53
C VAL A 194 9.08 -4.21 -19.95
N ALA A 195 10.01 -4.39 -19.00
CA ALA A 195 10.05 -5.55 -18.13
C ALA A 195 8.97 -5.44 -17.03
N THR A 196 8.21 -6.51 -16.80
CA THR A 196 7.16 -6.53 -15.76
C THR A 196 6.86 -7.95 -15.27
N SER A 197 6.61 -8.08 -13.97
CA SER A 197 6.23 -9.33 -13.30
C SER A 197 5.45 -8.99 -12.03
N GLY A 198 4.83 -9.98 -11.39
CA GLY A 198 4.26 -9.80 -10.04
C GLY A 198 5.30 -9.20 -9.07
N PRO A 199 6.50 -9.79 -8.94
CA PRO A 199 7.58 -9.31 -8.09
C PRO A 199 8.08 -7.91 -8.46
N ILE A 200 8.34 -7.64 -9.74
CA ILE A 200 8.83 -6.34 -10.22
C ILE A 200 7.79 -5.27 -9.89
N LEU A 201 6.52 -5.51 -10.20
CA LEU A 201 5.43 -4.57 -9.92
C LEU A 201 5.24 -4.36 -8.41
N MET A 202 5.29 -5.42 -7.59
CA MET A 202 5.21 -5.31 -6.14
C MET A 202 6.41 -4.54 -5.56
N HIS A 203 7.63 -4.82 -6.00
CA HIS A 203 8.84 -4.05 -5.62
C HIS A 203 8.69 -2.57 -5.96
N TYR A 204 8.24 -2.23 -7.18
CA TYR A 204 7.99 -0.85 -7.57
C TYR A 204 6.90 -0.18 -6.72
N ILE A 205 5.79 -0.88 -6.43
CA ILE A 205 4.71 -0.38 -5.56
C ILE A 205 5.22 -0.14 -4.13
N VAL A 206 5.94 -1.11 -3.55
CA VAL A 206 6.47 -1.06 -2.19
C VAL A 206 7.46 0.09 -2.04
N ASN A 207 8.51 0.15 -2.87
CA ASN A 207 9.50 1.24 -2.87
C ASN A 207 8.85 2.62 -3.11
N SER A 208 7.84 2.70 -4.00
CA SER A 208 7.09 3.94 -4.21
C SER A 208 6.29 4.37 -2.97
N ILE A 209 5.73 3.44 -2.20
CA ILE A 209 4.96 3.75 -0.99
C ILE A 209 5.87 4.02 0.21
N GLU A 210 7.02 3.34 0.33
CA GLU A 210 8.02 3.64 1.35
C GLU A 210 8.53 5.08 1.21
N THR A 211 9.02 5.42 0.01
CA THR A 211 9.52 6.77 -0.29
C THR A 211 8.42 7.83 -0.14
N SER A 212 7.25 7.63 -0.76
CA SER A 212 6.12 8.57 -0.65
C SER A 212 5.56 8.67 0.76
N GLY A 213 5.63 7.59 1.55
CA GLY A 213 5.11 7.52 2.91
C GLY A 213 6.01 8.23 3.92
N LEU A 214 7.33 8.03 3.82
CA LEU A 214 8.32 8.78 4.60
C LEU A 214 8.30 10.28 4.24
N GLN A 215 8.17 10.61 2.95
CA GLN A 215 7.94 12.00 2.51
C GLN A 215 6.64 12.56 3.09
N SER A 216 5.53 11.82 3.02
CA SER A 216 4.23 12.23 3.56
C SER A 216 4.27 12.45 5.07
N LEU A 217 4.97 11.61 5.81
CA LEU A 217 5.19 11.79 7.25
C LEU A 217 5.97 13.08 7.54
N LEU A 218 7.08 13.31 6.83
CA LEU A 218 7.90 14.53 6.98
C LEU A 218 7.10 15.79 6.62
N ILE A 219 6.37 15.78 5.51
CA ILE A 219 5.49 16.87 5.08
C ILE A 219 4.40 17.13 6.13
N THR A 220 3.76 16.09 6.66
CA THR A 220 2.68 16.22 7.64
C THR A 220 3.19 16.82 8.95
N VAL A 221 4.37 16.43 9.42
CA VAL A 221 5.04 17.07 10.57
C VAL A 221 5.33 18.54 10.27
N VAL A 222 6.11 18.84 9.22
CA VAL A 222 6.56 20.21 8.90
C VAL A 222 5.39 21.16 8.65
N VAL A 223 4.37 20.74 7.90
CA VAL A 223 3.17 21.55 7.63
C VAL A 223 2.37 21.79 8.91
N ALA A 224 2.22 20.78 9.77
CA ALA A 224 1.53 20.94 11.03
C ALA A 224 2.30 21.87 11.99
N GLY A 225 3.63 21.76 12.08
CA GLY A 225 4.51 22.65 12.83
C GLY A 225 4.43 24.11 12.36
N VAL A 226 4.41 24.34 11.04
CA VAL A 226 4.19 25.65 10.43
C VAL A 226 2.80 26.21 10.77
N ILE A 227 1.73 25.41 10.64
CA ILE A 227 0.36 25.82 10.97
C ILE A 227 0.23 26.16 12.47
N LEU A 228 0.76 25.32 13.37
CA LEU A 228 0.81 25.61 14.80
C LEU A 228 1.56 26.92 15.08
N THR A 229 2.70 27.13 14.44
CA THR A 229 3.53 28.32 14.59
C THR A 229 2.79 29.58 14.14
N ILE A 230 2.04 29.52 13.04
CA ILE A 230 1.18 30.59 12.56
C ILE A 230 0.04 30.86 13.56
N VAL A 231 -0.66 29.82 14.02
CA VAL A 231 -1.76 29.95 14.98
C VAL A 231 -1.29 30.59 16.30
N PHE A 232 -0.22 30.08 16.92
CA PHE A 232 0.33 30.63 18.15
C PHE A 232 1.05 31.98 17.96
N TYR A 233 1.48 32.33 16.74
CA TYR A 233 1.89 33.70 16.43
C TYR A 233 0.69 34.66 16.47
N PHE A 234 -0.47 34.29 15.91
CA PHE A 234 -1.64 35.18 15.92
C PHE A 234 -2.38 35.24 17.27
N THR A 235 -2.52 34.12 17.98
CA THR A 235 -3.22 34.07 19.29
C THR A 235 -2.34 34.50 20.46
N GLU A 236 -1.07 34.06 20.48
CA GLU A 236 -0.17 34.18 21.63
C GLU A 236 1.08 35.04 21.38
N ARG A 237 1.24 35.57 20.16
CA ARG A 237 2.42 36.34 19.73
C ARG A 237 3.73 35.60 20.03
N SER A 238 3.72 34.28 19.84
CA SER A 238 4.84 33.41 20.18
C SER A 238 5.02 32.27 19.18
N ILE A 239 5.94 32.47 18.23
CA ILE A 239 6.45 31.43 17.30
C ILE A 239 6.89 30.19 18.08
N VAL A 240 7.59 30.39 19.21
CA VAL A 240 8.15 29.31 20.03
C VAL A 240 7.08 28.37 20.59
N LEU A 241 5.84 28.84 20.83
CA LEU A 241 4.77 27.96 21.31
C LEU A 241 4.32 26.93 20.28
N GLY A 242 4.40 27.24 18.97
CA GLY A 242 4.13 26.26 17.92
C GLY A 242 5.12 25.10 17.97
N VAL A 243 6.41 25.43 17.85
CA VAL A 243 7.53 24.47 17.94
C VAL A 243 7.50 23.65 19.23
N LEU A 244 7.20 24.26 20.40
CA LEU A 244 7.10 23.51 21.65
C LEU A 244 5.90 22.55 21.69
N THR A 245 4.77 22.93 21.08
CA THR A 245 3.57 22.09 20.99
C THR A 245 3.78 20.84 20.13
N GLU A 246 4.74 20.89 19.21
CA GLU A 246 5.09 19.82 18.27
C GLU A 246 6.05 18.78 18.87
N ILE A 247 6.89 19.16 19.85
CA ILE A 247 7.87 18.26 20.50
C ILE A 247 7.25 16.92 20.96
N PRO A 248 6.07 16.87 21.61
CA PRO A 248 5.42 15.60 21.95
C PRO A 248 5.17 14.69 20.75
N VAL A 249 4.80 15.24 19.59
CA VAL A 249 4.46 14.46 18.40
C VAL A 249 5.70 13.80 17.82
N ILE A 250 6.80 14.56 17.71
CA ILE A 250 8.11 14.04 17.26
C ILE A 250 8.59 12.91 18.20
N LEU A 251 8.39 13.07 19.51
CA LEU A 251 8.70 12.03 20.50
C LEU A 251 7.79 10.80 20.37
N VAL A 252 6.50 10.97 20.08
CA VAL A 252 5.56 9.86 19.87
C VAL A 252 5.95 9.04 18.65
N ILE A 253 6.30 9.67 17.52
CA ILE A 253 6.76 8.95 16.32
C ILE A 253 7.99 8.08 16.67
N ALA A 254 8.99 8.67 17.34
CA ALA A 254 10.18 7.94 17.76
C ALA A 254 9.90 6.83 18.79
N TRP A 255 8.91 6.99 19.67
CA TRP A 255 8.50 5.96 20.62
C TRP A 255 7.68 4.84 19.96
N VAL A 256 6.79 5.15 19.01
CA VAL A 256 6.03 4.17 18.22
C VAL A 256 6.99 3.30 17.40
N PHE A 257 7.88 3.91 16.63
CA PHE A 257 8.87 3.17 15.83
C PHE A 257 9.84 2.35 16.70
N ALA A 258 10.29 2.88 17.85
CA ALA A 258 11.09 2.09 18.79
C ALA A 258 10.31 0.89 19.37
N SER A 259 9.01 1.05 19.63
CA SER A 259 8.16 -0.06 20.07
C SER A 259 7.90 -1.08 18.96
N MET A 260 7.80 -0.68 17.69
CA MET A 260 7.76 -1.62 16.57
C MET A 260 9.02 -2.49 16.54
N TYR A 261 10.21 -1.86 16.54
CA TYR A 261 11.49 -2.56 16.57
C TYR A 261 11.60 -3.52 17.78
N ILE A 262 11.26 -3.05 18.99
CA ILE A 262 11.29 -3.88 20.22
C ILE A 262 10.31 -5.06 20.15
N SER A 263 9.22 -4.94 19.40
CA SER A 263 8.22 -6.00 19.21
C SER A 263 8.53 -6.95 18.05
N GLY A 264 9.59 -6.72 17.26
CA GLY A 264 9.85 -7.46 16.02
C GLY A 264 8.80 -7.17 14.93
N MET A 265 8.19 -5.99 14.93
CA MET A 265 7.32 -5.53 13.85
C MET A 265 8.14 -4.78 12.81
N ASN A 266 8.14 -5.28 11.58
CA ASN A 266 8.76 -4.63 10.43
C ASN A 266 8.09 -3.28 10.09
N LEU A 267 8.82 -2.40 9.41
CA LEU A 267 8.22 -1.26 8.75
C LEU A 267 7.63 -1.72 7.40
N ASN A 268 6.33 -1.55 7.22
CA ASN A 268 5.62 -1.84 5.97
C ASN A 268 4.68 -0.69 5.57
N VAL A 269 4.12 -0.79 4.36
CA VAL A 269 3.12 0.12 3.76
C VAL A 269 2.06 0.62 4.77
N MET A 270 1.45 -0.28 5.56
CA MET A 270 0.40 0.08 6.50
C MET A 270 0.95 0.85 7.71
N THR A 271 2.07 0.40 8.27
CA THR A 271 2.71 1.04 9.44
C THR A 271 3.17 2.46 9.17
N ILE A 272 3.68 2.76 7.96
CA ILE A 272 4.08 4.12 7.56
C ILE A 272 2.86 5.05 7.49
N MET A 273 1.72 4.57 6.95
CA MET A 273 0.46 5.34 6.97
C MET A 273 -0.02 5.61 8.40
N ILE A 274 0.11 4.65 9.32
CA ILE A 274 -0.24 4.81 10.74
C ILE A 274 0.68 5.84 11.43
N ALA A 275 1.95 5.90 11.08
CA ALA A 275 2.87 6.93 11.58
C ALA A 275 2.45 8.34 11.14
N SER A 276 1.96 8.51 9.91
CA SER A 276 1.39 9.79 9.44
C SER A 276 0.09 10.13 10.19
N LEU A 277 -0.83 9.17 10.32
CA LEU A 277 -2.07 9.32 11.12
C LEU A 277 -1.78 9.72 12.57
N THR A 278 -0.71 9.16 13.14
CA THR A 278 -0.23 9.45 14.50
C THR A 278 0.13 10.92 14.72
N VAL A 279 0.59 11.64 13.68
CA VAL A 279 0.80 13.10 13.76
C VAL A 279 -0.53 13.80 14.08
N GLY A 280 -1.58 13.49 13.30
CA GLY A 280 -2.90 14.09 13.47
C GLY A 280 -3.58 13.72 14.79
N LEU A 281 -3.39 12.49 15.29
CA LEU A 281 -3.89 12.06 16.60
C LEU A 281 -3.14 12.77 17.74
N GLY A 282 -1.81 12.73 17.72
CA GLY A 282 -0.97 13.19 18.85
C GLY A 282 -0.90 14.71 19.02
N ILE A 283 -0.99 15.48 17.93
CA ILE A 283 -0.87 16.94 17.98
C ILE A 283 -2.00 17.61 18.78
N THR A 284 -3.20 16.99 18.81
CA THR A 284 -4.36 17.49 19.57
C THR A 284 -4.09 17.58 21.07
N TYR A 285 -3.41 16.58 21.63
CA TYR A 285 -3.00 16.55 23.04
C TYR A 285 -2.02 17.69 23.35
N GLY A 286 -1.05 17.93 22.47
CA GLY A 286 -0.13 19.05 22.57
C GLY A 286 -0.86 20.40 22.58
N ILE A 287 -1.75 20.62 21.60
CA ILE A 287 -2.53 21.88 21.48
C ILE A 287 -3.32 22.17 22.76
N HIS A 288 -4.05 21.17 23.29
CA HIS A 288 -4.86 21.35 24.49
C HIS A 288 -4.01 21.65 25.74
N VAL A 289 -2.88 20.98 25.92
CA VAL A 289 -1.96 21.28 27.04
C VAL A 289 -1.32 22.66 26.90
N THR A 290 -0.79 23.02 25.71
CA THR A 290 -0.17 24.34 25.51
C THR A 290 -1.17 25.47 25.72
N HIS A 291 -2.37 25.38 25.13
CA HIS A 291 -3.40 26.41 25.28
C HIS A 291 -3.80 26.57 26.76
N ARG A 292 -4.07 25.48 27.48
CA ARG A 292 -4.44 25.54 28.90
C ARG A 292 -3.31 26.11 29.76
N PHE A 293 -2.06 25.70 29.52
CA PHE A 293 -0.92 26.23 30.26
C PHE A 293 -0.79 27.75 30.14
N VAL A 294 -0.95 28.30 28.94
CA VAL A 294 -0.85 29.75 28.73
C VAL A 294 -2.06 30.51 29.28
N GLU A 295 -3.26 29.94 29.21
CA GLU A 295 -4.46 30.46 29.88
C GLU A 295 -4.28 30.53 31.41
N GLU A 296 -3.77 29.45 32.02
CA GLU A 296 -3.52 29.35 33.45
C GLU A 296 -2.39 30.28 33.90
N LEU A 297 -1.30 30.38 33.14
CA LEU A 297 -0.20 31.31 33.42
C LEU A 297 -0.68 32.78 33.42
N ARG A 298 -1.53 33.16 32.46
CA ARG A 298 -2.20 34.48 32.40
C ARG A 298 -3.27 34.69 33.48
N ARG A 299 -3.71 33.63 34.16
CA ARG A 299 -4.73 33.67 35.22
C ARG A 299 -4.12 33.75 36.61
N LEU A 300 -3.06 32.98 36.84
CA LEU A 300 -2.44 32.74 38.15
C LEU A 300 -1.17 33.58 38.35
N GLY A 301 -0.44 33.90 37.27
CA GLY A 301 0.85 34.61 37.31
C GLY A 301 2.04 33.75 37.75
N ASP A 302 1.79 32.62 38.42
CA ASP A 302 2.79 31.62 38.79
C ASP A 302 2.90 30.50 37.75
N ILE A 303 4.13 30.03 37.50
CA ILE A 303 4.42 29.01 36.47
C ILE A 303 4.14 27.59 36.97
N ASP A 304 4.45 27.31 38.23
CA ASP A 304 4.41 25.94 38.74
C ASP A 304 2.97 25.56 39.13
N GLU A 305 2.17 26.50 39.62
CA GLU A 305 0.72 26.32 39.75
C GLU A 305 0.00 26.33 38.39
N ALA A 306 0.49 27.03 37.36
CA ALA A 306 -0.05 26.93 36.00
C ALA A 306 0.21 25.56 35.36
N CYS A 307 1.42 25.00 35.53
CA CYS A 307 1.72 23.61 35.20
C CYS A 307 0.78 22.65 35.95
N ARG A 308 0.66 22.81 37.27
CA ARG A 308 -0.18 21.95 38.13
C ARG A 308 -1.65 21.99 37.73
N SER A 309 -2.22 23.17 37.53
CA SER A 309 -3.62 23.34 37.14
C SER A 309 -3.90 22.76 35.75
N THR A 310 -2.94 22.85 34.83
CA THR A 310 -3.04 22.26 33.49
C THR A 310 -3.03 20.73 33.55
N VAL A 311 -2.05 20.14 34.25
CA VAL A 311 -1.92 18.68 34.39
C VAL A 311 -3.11 18.09 35.15
N VAL A 312 -3.56 18.70 36.24
CA VAL A 312 -4.69 18.18 37.04
C VAL A 312 -6.01 18.30 36.28
N ASN A 313 -6.31 19.44 35.65
CA ASN A 313 -7.61 19.65 35.02
C ASN A 313 -7.67 19.10 33.58
N THR A 314 -6.80 19.60 32.70
CA THR A 314 -6.77 19.19 31.29
C THR A 314 -6.15 17.81 31.11
N GLY A 315 -5.11 17.45 31.87
CA GLY A 315 -4.54 16.08 31.82
C GLY A 315 -5.55 14.99 32.21
N THR A 316 -6.43 15.25 33.18
CA THR A 316 -7.53 14.31 33.53
C THR A 316 -8.56 14.18 32.40
N ALA A 317 -8.92 15.29 31.75
CA ALA A 317 -9.82 15.26 30.59
C ALA A 317 -9.22 14.53 29.39
N LEU A 318 -7.92 14.76 29.11
CA LEU A 318 -7.16 14.07 28.07
C LEU A 318 -6.98 12.58 28.38
N PHE A 319 -6.78 12.19 29.65
CA PHE A 319 -6.76 10.77 30.05
C PHE A 319 -8.11 10.09 29.76
N GLY A 320 -9.24 10.76 30.09
CA GLY A 320 -10.56 10.23 29.77
C GLY A 320 -10.78 10.02 28.27
N ALA A 321 -10.40 11.01 27.45
CA ALA A 321 -10.46 10.91 25.99
C ALA A 321 -9.51 9.83 25.43
N ALA A 322 -8.29 9.74 25.94
CA ALA A 322 -7.33 8.72 25.55
C ALA A 322 -7.86 7.31 25.85
N VAL A 323 -8.41 7.06 27.04
CA VAL A 323 -8.99 5.75 27.40
C VAL A 323 -10.14 5.35 26.47
N THR A 324 -11.05 6.27 26.12
CA THR A 324 -12.15 5.93 25.19
C THR A 324 -11.64 5.70 23.76
N THR A 325 -10.66 6.47 23.29
CA THR A 325 -10.12 6.33 21.93
C THR A 325 -9.23 5.09 21.80
N ILE A 326 -8.39 4.79 22.81
CA ILE A 326 -7.64 3.54 22.94
C ILE A 326 -8.62 2.36 22.94
N GLY A 327 -9.69 2.40 23.75
CA GLY A 327 -10.71 1.36 23.76
C GLY A 327 -11.34 1.13 22.39
N GLY A 328 -11.57 2.19 21.61
CA GLY A 328 -12.04 2.10 20.23
C GLY A 328 -11.05 1.41 19.29
N PHE A 329 -9.79 1.84 19.25
CA PHE A 329 -8.77 1.22 18.40
C PHE A 329 -8.42 -0.21 18.84
N SER A 330 -8.46 -0.52 20.14
CA SER A 330 -8.23 -1.87 20.66
C SER A 330 -9.27 -2.90 20.21
N ILE A 331 -10.46 -2.50 19.74
CA ILE A 331 -11.43 -3.44 19.14
C ILE A 331 -10.86 -4.07 17.86
N LEU A 332 -10.05 -3.32 17.10
CA LEU A 332 -9.46 -3.81 15.85
C LEU A 332 -8.40 -4.89 16.08
N ILE A 333 -7.91 -5.06 17.32
CA ILE A 333 -6.99 -6.16 17.68
C ILE A 333 -7.65 -7.53 17.49
N PHE A 334 -8.99 -7.60 17.56
CA PHE A 334 -9.76 -8.82 17.30
C PHE A 334 -10.06 -9.06 15.81
N ALA A 335 -9.46 -8.30 14.90
CA ALA A 335 -9.60 -8.53 13.46
C ALA A 335 -8.88 -9.83 13.02
N PRO A 336 -9.48 -10.63 12.12
CA PRO A 336 -8.84 -11.82 11.56
C PRO A 336 -7.77 -11.49 10.51
N ILE A 337 -7.77 -10.27 9.97
CA ILE A 337 -6.81 -9.77 8.99
C ILE A 337 -5.67 -9.05 9.75
N PRO A 338 -4.42 -9.56 9.76
CA PRO A 338 -3.37 -9.05 10.64
C PRO A 338 -3.03 -7.56 10.46
N PRO A 339 -3.03 -6.97 9.24
CA PRO A 339 -2.76 -5.54 9.09
C PRO A 339 -3.81 -4.65 9.78
N ILE A 340 -5.06 -5.10 9.92
CA ILE A 340 -6.10 -4.38 10.67
C ILE A 340 -5.85 -4.47 12.18
N ARG A 341 -5.36 -5.62 12.67
CA ARG A 341 -4.92 -5.82 14.06
C ARG A 341 -3.75 -4.91 14.41
N THR A 342 -2.75 -4.85 13.53
CA THR A 342 -1.56 -3.97 13.65
C THR A 342 -1.95 -2.50 13.59
N PHE A 343 -2.90 -2.12 12.72
CA PHE A 343 -3.49 -0.78 12.71
C PHE A 343 -4.15 -0.41 14.04
N GLY A 344 -4.91 -1.33 14.65
CA GLY A 344 -5.50 -1.15 15.97
C GLY A 344 -4.48 -0.99 17.09
N SER A 345 -3.48 -1.88 17.16
CA SER A 345 -2.48 -1.90 18.23
C SER A 345 -1.54 -0.68 18.18
N ILE A 346 -1.01 -0.33 17.01
CA ILE A 346 -0.12 0.82 16.84
C ILE A 346 -0.87 2.13 17.09
N SER A 347 -2.11 2.28 16.61
CA SER A 347 -2.91 3.48 16.86
C SER A 347 -3.24 3.67 18.35
N ALA A 348 -3.58 2.59 19.06
CA ALA A 348 -3.79 2.62 20.52
C ALA A 348 -2.50 3.02 21.27
N LEU A 349 -1.35 2.47 20.86
CA LEU A 349 -0.05 2.78 21.45
C LEU A 349 0.37 4.25 21.19
N ALA A 350 0.13 4.75 19.97
CA ALA A 350 0.38 6.13 19.59
C ALA A 350 -0.43 7.12 20.45
N ILE A 351 -1.70 6.82 20.72
CA ILE A 351 -2.56 7.64 21.60
C ILE A 351 -2.06 7.61 23.04
N PHE A 352 -1.69 6.43 23.56
CA PHE A 352 -1.11 6.29 24.89
C PHE A 352 0.18 7.11 25.03
N PHE A 353 1.12 6.98 24.09
CA PHE A 353 2.33 7.78 24.06
C PHE A 353 2.06 9.28 23.90
N SER A 354 1.04 9.68 23.14
CA SER A 354 0.64 11.09 22.98
C SER A 354 0.17 11.70 24.30
N LEU A 355 -0.61 10.95 25.09
CA LEU A 355 -0.98 11.36 26.43
C LEU A 355 0.26 11.49 27.34
N ILE A 356 1.16 10.51 27.35
CA ILE A 356 2.37 10.56 28.18
C ILE A 356 3.28 11.75 27.80
N ALA A 357 3.55 11.94 26.50
CA ALA A 357 4.39 13.03 26.03
C ALA A 357 3.77 14.42 26.32
N SER A 358 2.46 14.58 26.10
CA SER A 358 1.75 15.84 26.36
C SER A 358 1.60 16.16 27.87
N VAL A 359 1.46 15.16 28.74
CA VAL A 359 1.22 15.40 30.18
C VAL A 359 2.53 15.51 30.97
N PHE A 360 3.59 14.77 30.61
CA PHE A 360 4.85 14.78 31.37
C PHE A 360 5.96 15.61 30.71
N VAL A 361 6.09 15.57 29.38
CA VAL A 361 7.22 16.21 28.68
C VAL A 361 6.91 17.66 28.33
N LEU A 362 5.76 17.94 27.72
CA LEU A 362 5.39 19.28 27.26
C LEU A 362 5.35 20.34 28.38
N PRO A 363 4.76 20.12 29.58
CA PRO A 363 4.71 21.15 30.62
C PRO A 363 6.10 21.51 31.15
N THR A 364 7.06 20.58 31.08
CA THR A 364 8.46 20.84 31.44
C THR A 364 9.09 21.86 30.48
N PHE A 365 8.92 21.66 29.16
CA PHE A 365 9.39 22.63 28.17
C PHE A 365 8.68 23.98 28.25
N LEU A 366 7.36 23.99 28.48
CA LEU A 366 6.58 25.23 28.66
C LEU A 366 6.97 25.97 29.95
N SER A 367 7.31 25.26 31.04
CA SER A 367 7.86 25.84 32.28
C SER A 367 9.22 26.49 32.04
N LEU A 368 10.12 25.82 31.30
CA LEU A 368 11.44 26.38 30.94
C LEU A 368 11.32 27.61 30.04
N TRP A 369 10.44 27.56 29.03
CA TRP A 369 10.16 28.69 28.14
C TRP A 369 9.59 29.89 28.90
N SER A 370 8.57 29.68 29.73
CA SER A 370 7.96 30.76 30.52
C SER A 370 8.94 31.34 31.55
N LYS A 371 9.79 30.52 32.19
CA LYS A 371 10.89 30.97 33.07
C LYS A 371 11.95 31.79 32.31
N TYR A 372 12.25 31.46 31.06
CA TYR A 372 13.13 32.25 30.18
C TYR A 372 12.48 33.57 29.74
N VAL A 373 11.19 33.55 29.38
CA VAL A 373 10.45 34.74 28.92
C VAL A 373 10.24 35.73 30.06
N GLN A 374 9.80 35.30 31.24
CA GLN A 374 9.64 36.19 32.41
C GLN A 374 10.95 36.87 32.85
N ARG A 375 12.11 36.27 32.58
CA ARG A 375 13.43 36.88 32.82
C ARG A 375 13.80 37.97 31.82
N ARG A 376 13.19 38.00 30.63
CA ARG A 376 13.42 39.02 29.59
C ARG A 376 12.32 40.09 29.55
N ASP A 377 11.09 39.69 29.82
CA ASP A 377 9.89 40.53 29.86
C ASP A 377 9.02 40.08 31.05
N PRO A 378 9.18 40.69 32.24
CA PRO A 378 8.43 40.33 33.43
C PRO A 378 6.93 40.67 33.37
N ASP A 379 6.52 41.56 32.47
CA ASP A 379 5.16 42.08 32.40
C ASP A 379 4.32 41.41 31.29
N ARG A 380 4.94 40.70 30.34
CA ARG A 380 4.26 39.95 29.25
C ARG A 380 3.05 39.10 29.66
N PHE A 381 3.10 38.51 30.84
CA PHE A 381 2.04 37.63 31.37
C PHE A 381 1.22 38.28 32.50
N ARG A 382 1.58 39.48 32.95
CA ARG A 382 0.83 40.22 33.97
C ARG A 382 -0.38 40.88 33.33
N ARG A 383 -1.57 40.61 33.87
CA ARG A 383 -2.76 41.40 33.54
C ARG A 383 -2.55 42.85 34.01
N PRO A 384 -2.89 43.86 33.20
CA PRO A 384 -3.04 45.22 33.70
C PRO A 384 -4.07 45.24 34.83
N VAL A 385 -3.63 45.52 36.06
CA VAL A 385 -4.53 45.71 37.18
C VAL A 385 -5.22 47.05 37.01
N HIS A 386 -6.33 47.07 36.25
CA HIS A 386 -7.20 48.23 36.21
C HIS A 386 -7.69 48.53 37.63
N PRO A 387 -7.37 49.71 38.21
CA PRO A 387 -7.84 50.08 39.53
C PRO A 387 -9.36 50.05 39.54
N GLY A 388 -9.94 49.28 40.46
CA GLY A 388 -11.33 48.86 40.37
C GLY A 388 -12.28 50.06 40.25
N ARG A 389 -13.04 50.13 39.15
CA ARG A 389 -14.16 51.06 39.01
C ARG A 389 -15.28 50.60 39.95
N ALA A 390 -15.16 50.99 41.22
CA ALA A 390 -15.97 50.48 42.32
C ALA A 390 -17.46 50.58 41.98
N VAL A 391 -18.11 49.42 41.80
CA VAL A 391 -19.55 49.33 41.56
C VAL A 391 -20.24 49.72 42.85
N ARG A 392 -20.57 51.01 42.95
CA ARG A 392 -21.13 51.64 44.15
C ARG A 392 -22.48 51.02 44.46
N ALA A 393 -22.50 50.12 45.44
CA ALA A 393 -23.69 49.39 45.84
C ALA A 393 -24.86 50.36 46.12
N ARG A 394 -25.96 50.20 45.39
CA ARG A 394 -27.20 50.92 45.70
C ARG A 394 -27.79 50.35 47.00
N PRO A 395 -28.25 51.19 47.95
CA PRO A 395 -28.87 50.68 49.17
C PRO A 395 -30.16 49.94 48.85
N ALA A 396 -30.45 48.88 49.61
CA ALA A 396 -31.61 48.03 49.39
C ALA A 396 -32.94 48.79 49.64
N GLY A 397 -33.77 48.91 48.60
CA GLY A 397 -35.15 49.37 48.74
C GLY A 397 -36.01 48.31 49.42
N ARG A 398 -36.84 48.70 50.38
CA ARG A 398 -37.80 47.81 51.01
C ARG A 398 -38.89 47.41 50.01
N HIS A 399 -38.97 46.14 49.65
CA HIS A 399 -40.19 45.56 49.10
C HIS A 399 -41.07 45.06 50.25
N THR A 400 -42.23 45.70 50.44
CA THR A 400 -43.33 45.17 51.23
C THR A 400 -43.93 43.96 50.53
N GLN A 401 -44.12 42.86 51.26
CA GLN A 401 -44.89 41.72 50.79
C GLN A 401 -46.39 42.01 50.93
N GLU A 402 -47.17 41.79 49.87
CA GLU A 402 -48.62 41.58 50.00
C GLU A 402 -48.93 40.09 49.84
N HIS A 403 -49.80 39.58 50.72
CA HIS A 403 -50.23 38.18 50.69
C HIS A 403 -51.34 37.95 49.64
N ARG A 404 -51.22 36.85 48.90
CA ARG A 404 -52.40 36.03 48.57
C ARG A 404 -52.04 34.55 48.48
N ALA A 405 -52.83 33.72 49.15
CA ALA A 405 -52.59 32.28 49.27
C ALA A 405 -53.46 31.47 48.27
N PRO A 406 -52.96 30.32 47.77
CA PRO A 406 -53.79 29.34 47.06
C PRO A 406 -54.62 28.51 48.06
N ALA A 407 -55.87 28.18 47.72
CA ALA A 407 -56.78 27.50 48.63
C ALA A 407 -57.55 26.34 47.97
N THR A 408 -57.21 25.11 48.36
CA THR A 408 -57.96 23.86 48.09
C THR A 408 -58.00 23.43 46.60
N ARG A 409 -58.32 22.19 46.22
CA ARG A 409 -59.13 21.16 46.90
C ARG A 409 -58.75 19.75 46.41
N SER A 410 -58.68 18.76 47.30
CA SER A 410 -58.59 17.35 46.93
C SER A 410 -59.97 16.72 46.70
N LYS A 411 -60.02 15.63 45.93
CA LYS A 411 -61.08 14.61 46.04
C LYS A 411 -60.55 13.22 45.69
N ASP A 412 -61.20 12.23 46.30
CA ASP A 412 -60.82 10.82 46.38
C ASP A 412 -61.67 9.94 45.42
N ARG A 413 -61.29 8.67 45.27
CA ARG A 413 -62.05 7.50 44.76
C ARG A 413 -62.06 7.18 43.25
N SER A 414 -61.09 6.33 42.88
CA SER A 414 -61.23 4.88 42.66
C SER A 414 -62.45 4.26 41.93
N ARG A 415 -62.21 3.01 41.46
CA ARG A 415 -63.14 1.93 41.05
C ARG A 415 -63.59 1.79 39.57
N THR A 416 -62.89 0.86 38.90
CA THR A 416 -63.41 -0.36 38.22
C THR A 416 -64.35 -0.31 37.00
N THR A 417 -63.89 -1.00 35.93
CA THR A 417 -64.62 -1.94 35.04
C THR A 417 -65.80 -1.49 34.16
N GLY A 418 -65.71 -1.82 32.86
CA GLY A 418 -66.80 -1.76 31.86
C GLY A 418 -66.20 -1.63 30.46
N PHE A 419 -66.06 -2.66 29.60
CA PHE A 419 -67.05 -3.46 28.85
C PHE A 419 -67.93 -2.67 27.87
N GLY A 420 -68.10 -3.20 26.65
CA GLY A 420 -68.87 -2.61 25.54
C GLY A 420 -67.96 -1.80 24.60
N ARG A 421 -67.84 -2.04 23.28
CA ARG A 421 -68.82 -2.41 22.23
C ARG A 421 -70.04 -1.47 22.17
N GLY A 422 -70.32 -0.80 21.06
CA GLY A 422 -69.54 -0.67 19.81
C GLY A 422 -70.37 -0.25 18.60
N GLY A 423 -69.73 0.43 17.64
CA GLY A 423 -70.37 0.98 16.45
C GLY A 423 -71.01 2.36 16.67
N PRO A 424 -71.15 3.19 15.62
CA PRO A 424 -71.06 2.80 14.21
C PRO A 424 -69.78 3.25 13.48
N VAL A 425 -69.16 2.30 12.77
CA VAL A 425 -68.43 2.57 11.52
C VAL A 425 -69.27 1.89 10.44
N HIS A 426 -70.38 2.53 10.06
CA HIS A 426 -71.47 1.87 9.33
C HIS A 426 -71.11 1.60 7.85
N PRO A 427 -71.43 0.41 7.28
CA PRO A 427 -71.76 -0.85 7.95
C PRO A 427 -70.91 -2.06 7.47
N PRO A 428 -70.49 -2.98 8.35
CA PRO A 428 -70.12 -4.33 7.94
C PRO A 428 -71.39 -5.15 7.67
N ALA A 429 -71.65 -5.46 6.41
CA ALA A 429 -72.64 -6.48 6.02
C ALA A 429 -72.00 -7.88 6.06
N SER A 430 -72.79 -8.90 6.44
CA SER A 430 -72.56 -10.35 6.23
C SER A 430 -71.09 -10.84 6.24
N ALA A 431 -70.49 -11.22 7.37
CA ALA A 431 -70.70 -12.45 8.16
C ALA A 431 -69.95 -13.70 7.64
N HIS A 432 -69.27 -14.40 8.57
CA HIS A 432 -68.93 -15.85 8.60
C HIS A 432 -68.39 -16.49 7.30
N GLY A 433 -67.16 -17.01 7.20
CA GLY A 433 -66.26 -17.55 8.22
C GLY A 433 -65.68 -18.91 7.79
N VAL A 434 -64.62 -19.37 8.46
CA VAL A 434 -64.15 -20.78 8.53
C VAL A 434 -63.70 -21.48 7.22
N GLY A 435 -62.64 -20.94 6.60
CA GLY A 435 -61.33 -21.63 6.47
C GLY A 435 -61.16 -22.90 5.60
N LYS A 436 -59.98 -23.52 5.80
CA LYS A 436 -59.42 -24.74 5.16
C LYS A 436 -59.06 -24.68 3.66
N ARG A 437 -57.75 -24.92 3.41
CA ARG A 437 -57.15 -25.76 2.36
C ARG A 437 -57.39 -25.42 0.87
N GLY A 438 -56.28 -25.18 0.18
CA GLY A 438 -55.87 -26.07 -0.90
C GLY A 438 -55.65 -25.48 -2.29
N ALA A 439 -54.82 -26.19 -3.06
CA ALA A 439 -54.69 -26.23 -4.52
C ALA A 439 -54.32 -24.94 -5.30
N ALA A 440 -53.21 -25.03 -6.01
CA ALA A 440 -53.06 -24.49 -7.38
C ALA A 440 -53.35 -25.64 -8.38
N PRO A 441 -53.20 -25.47 -9.71
CA PRO A 441 -53.43 -24.31 -10.58
C PRO A 441 -54.69 -24.56 -11.46
N PRO A 442 -54.92 -23.89 -12.62
CA PRO A 442 -54.19 -24.13 -13.89
C PRO A 442 -53.70 -22.79 -14.51
N GLY A 443 -53.05 -22.66 -15.68
CA GLY A 443 -53.04 -23.47 -16.90
C GLY A 443 -54.23 -23.10 -17.81
N THR A 444 -54.10 -22.77 -19.10
CA THR A 444 -52.93 -22.60 -20.02
C THR A 444 -53.18 -21.32 -20.88
N THR A 445 -52.72 -21.03 -22.12
CA THR A 445 -52.05 -21.77 -23.21
C THR A 445 -51.40 -20.79 -24.21
N SER A 446 -50.52 -21.30 -25.09
CA SER A 446 -50.27 -20.84 -26.49
C SER A 446 -49.82 -19.41 -26.82
N ARG A 447 -48.56 -19.33 -27.27
CA ARG A 447 -48.06 -18.54 -28.43
C ARG A 447 -48.56 -19.21 -29.76
N PRO A 448 -48.29 -18.69 -30.98
CA PRO A 448 -47.57 -17.46 -31.36
C PRO A 448 -48.22 -16.67 -32.54
N ASP A 449 -47.38 -15.91 -33.25
CA ASP A 449 -47.44 -15.54 -34.68
C ASP A 449 -48.07 -14.19 -35.11
N ASP A 450 -47.30 -13.50 -35.97
CA ASP A 450 -47.66 -12.64 -37.11
C ASP A 450 -48.58 -11.40 -36.92
N VAL A 451 -48.46 -10.30 -37.69
CA VAL A 451 -47.39 -9.60 -38.47
C VAL A 451 -48.06 -8.27 -38.96
N ASP A 452 -47.32 -7.34 -39.59
CA ASP A 452 -47.85 -6.12 -40.26
C ASP A 452 -48.50 -5.03 -39.35
N ASP A 453 -48.59 -3.73 -39.72
CA ASP A 453 -47.73 -2.87 -40.57
C ASP A 453 -48.10 -1.36 -40.32
N ASP A 454 -47.22 -0.46 -40.76
CA ASP A 454 -47.46 0.92 -41.28
C ASP A 454 -48.08 2.06 -40.43
N GLY A 455 -47.87 3.32 -40.88
CA GLY A 455 -48.63 4.53 -40.52
C GLY A 455 -48.32 5.18 -39.15
N ALA A 456 -47.40 6.15 -38.96
CA ALA A 456 -47.05 7.38 -39.70
C ALA A 456 -48.05 8.55 -39.57
N THR A 457 -47.52 9.79 -39.54
CA THR A 457 -48.21 11.11 -39.53
C THR A 457 -49.01 11.50 -38.26
N ASP A 458 -49.15 12.77 -37.85
CA ASP A 458 -48.25 13.96 -37.96
C ASP A 458 -48.74 15.09 -37.02
N ASP A 459 -47.91 16.14 -36.90
CA ASP A 459 -48.27 17.57 -36.75
C ASP A 459 -48.82 18.21 -35.45
N VAL A 460 -48.27 19.42 -35.20
CA VAL A 460 -48.83 20.62 -34.53
C VAL A 460 -49.20 20.56 -33.03
N ASP A 461 -48.78 21.41 -32.07
CA ASP A 461 -47.87 22.59 -31.90
C ASP A 461 -48.57 23.69 -31.03
N ARG A 462 -47.79 24.43 -30.22
CA ARG A 462 -48.07 25.63 -29.37
C ARG A 462 -48.52 25.46 -27.90
N HIS A 463 -47.63 25.94 -27.01
CA HIS A 463 -47.82 26.75 -25.78
C HIS A 463 -48.78 26.23 -24.68
N ASP A 464 -48.44 26.28 -23.38
CA ASP A 464 -47.80 27.39 -22.65
C ASP A 464 -46.76 26.95 -21.58
N GLY A 465 -46.00 27.90 -21.03
CA GLY A 465 -44.90 27.62 -20.08
C GLY A 465 -45.24 27.78 -18.58
N GLY A 466 -44.68 26.91 -17.72
CA GLY A 466 -44.90 26.95 -16.26
C GLY A 466 -43.92 26.09 -15.45
N THR A 467 -42.82 26.70 -15.01
CA THR A 467 -41.68 26.14 -14.25
C THR A 467 -42.01 25.21 -13.05
N ALA A 468 -41.34 24.04 -12.95
CA ALA A 468 -40.41 23.67 -11.86
C ALA A 468 -40.05 22.15 -11.85
N GLY A 469 -38.85 21.78 -11.36
CA GLY A 469 -38.64 20.45 -10.74
C GLY A 469 -37.64 19.46 -11.35
N VAL A 470 -36.35 19.80 -11.35
CA VAL A 470 -35.18 18.90 -11.18
C VAL A 470 -35.29 17.42 -11.60
N SER A 471 -34.59 17.05 -12.68
CA SER A 471 -33.73 15.85 -12.72
C SER A 471 -32.67 16.01 -13.81
N ALA A 472 -31.39 15.87 -13.47
CA ALA A 472 -30.29 15.94 -14.42
C ALA A 472 -29.62 14.57 -14.54
N ARG A 473 -29.55 14.05 -15.77
CA ARG A 473 -28.81 12.84 -16.12
C ARG A 473 -27.60 13.27 -16.94
N VAL A 474 -26.43 12.75 -16.60
CA VAL A 474 -25.19 13.02 -17.34
C VAL A 474 -25.05 11.96 -18.43
N ASP A 475 -24.71 12.42 -19.64
CA ASP A 475 -24.15 11.62 -20.73
C ASP A 475 -22.97 12.40 -21.31
N GLU A 476 -21.97 11.70 -21.83
CA GLU A 476 -20.68 12.26 -22.23
C GLU A 476 -20.67 12.73 -23.69
N THR A 477 -19.92 13.80 -23.97
CA THR A 477 -19.41 14.12 -25.32
C THR A 477 -17.95 14.56 -25.21
N ARG A 478 -17.10 13.98 -26.06
CA ARG A 478 -15.71 14.41 -26.25
C ARG A 478 -15.68 15.71 -27.07
N GLU A 479 -14.77 16.61 -26.73
CA GLU A 479 -14.01 17.37 -27.72
C GLU A 479 -12.62 17.72 -27.15
N THR A 480 -11.70 18.17 -28.00
CA THR A 480 -10.27 18.36 -27.70
C THR A 480 -9.95 19.78 -27.22
N ASP A 481 -8.72 20.02 -26.75
CA ASP A 481 -7.76 20.91 -27.44
C ASP A 481 -6.43 21.09 -26.67
N ASP A 482 -5.46 21.71 -27.34
CA ASP A 482 -4.04 21.83 -26.96
C ASP A 482 -3.74 22.57 -25.65
N ILE A 483 -2.54 22.31 -25.10
CA ILE A 483 -1.85 23.19 -24.14
C ILE A 483 -0.52 23.64 -24.75
N SER A 484 -0.33 24.95 -24.85
CA SER A 484 0.88 25.59 -25.39
C SER A 484 1.65 26.38 -24.32
N ASP A 485 2.94 26.58 -24.61
CA ASP A 485 3.88 27.60 -24.12
C ASP A 485 3.81 28.11 -22.65
N TYR A 486 4.95 27.95 -21.96
CA TYR A 486 5.48 28.98 -21.05
C TYR A 486 6.98 29.15 -21.30
N ALA A 487 7.45 30.41 -21.34
CA ALA A 487 8.86 30.76 -21.63
C ALA A 487 9.30 32.02 -20.88
N GLY A 488 10.62 32.13 -20.64
CA GLY A 488 11.29 33.25 -19.96
C GLY A 488 11.50 33.02 -18.45
N ASP A 489 12.59 33.51 -17.83
CA ASP A 489 13.77 34.21 -18.37
C ASP A 489 14.94 34.14 -17.35
N ASP A 490 15.99 34.96 -17.54
CA ASP A 490 17.13 35.28 -16.65
C ASP A 490 18.37 34.35 -16.69
N GLY A 491 19.22 34.58 -17.70
CA GLY A 491 20.69 34.58 -17.53
C GLY A 491 21.20 35.97 -17.08
N PRO A 492 22.51 36.17 -16.82
CA PRO A 492 23.49 36.14 -17.91
C PRO A 492 24.91 35.63 -17.56
N ASP A 493 25.77 35.55 -18.57
CA ASP A 493 27.17 35.12 -18.50
C ASP A 493 28.14 36.11 -17.81
N GLU A 494 29.31 35.60 -17.38
CA GLU A 494 30.56 36.35 -17.47
C GLU A 494 31.69 35.44 -18.01
N VAL A 495 32.28 35.85 -19.15
CA VAL A 495 33.38 35.14 -19.82
C VAL A 495 34.65 35.96 -19.74
N THR A 496 35.71 35.40 -19.15
CA THR A 496 37.09 35.85 -19.36
C THR A 496 37.99 34.65 -19.59
N GLY A 497 38.98 34.79 -20.47
CA GLY A 497 39.90 33.71 -20.81
C GLY A 497 41.32 34.20 -21.04
N ALA A 498 42.30 33.43 -20.57
CA ALA A 498 43.71 33.60 -20.88
C ALA A 498 44.48 32.28 -20.67
N GLY A 499 45.31 31.91 -21.64
CA GLY A 499 46.50 31.09 -21.43
C GLY A 499 47.75 31.91 -21.80
N PRO A 500 48.91 31.31 -22.13
CA PRO A 500 49.21 29.87 -22.09
C PRO A 500 50.61 29.50 -21.51
N GLY A 501 50.89 28.19 -21.39
CA GLY A 501 52.25 27.62 -21.29
C GLY A 501 52.72 27.25 -19.87
N ARG A 502 53.86 26.57 -19.71
CA ARG A 502 54.77 25.97 -20.72
C ARG A 502 55.75 24.97 -20.03
N VAL A 503 56.04 23.83 -20.67
CA VAL A 503 57.24 22.95 -20.54
C VAL A 503 57.72 22.57 -19.12
N GLY A 504 57.87 21.26 -18.88
CA GLY A 504 58.63 20.69 -17.77
C GLY A 504 58.77 19.18 -17.95
N ASP A 505 59.95 18.73 -18.36
CA ASP A 505 60.32 17.33 -18.63
C ASP A 505 61.49 16.92 -17.70
N GLU A 506 62.01 15.71 -17.87
CA GLU A 506 63.25 15.14 -17.34
C GLU A 506 63.24 14.48 -15.93
N THR A 507 63.12 13.14 -15.99
CA THR A 507 64.02 12.13 -15.39
C THR A 507 64.24 12.03 -13.86
N SER A 508 64.18 10.79 -13.39
CA SER A 508 65.32 10.12 -12.72
C SER A 508 65.30 8.64 -13.09
N ASP A 509 66.48 8.03 -13.25
CA ASP A 509 66.70 6.69 -13.81
C ASP A 509 67.38 5.76 -12.76
N ASP A 510 67.82 4.57 -13.18
CA ASP A 510 68.35 3.44 -12.39
C ASP A 510 67.27 2.69 -11.55
N GLY A 511 67.17 1.36 -11.51
CA GLY A 511 68.12 0.30 -11.91
C GLY A 511 68.82 -0.30 -10.68
N GLY A 512 68.95 -1.63 -10.50
CA GLY A 512 68.41 -2.78 -11.23
C GLY A 512 68.99 -4.09 -10.65
N VAL A 513 68.23 -5.20 -10.75
CA VAL A 513 68.63 -6.63 -10.59
C VAL A 513 69.68 -7.00 -9.51
N ASP A 514 69.29 -7.77 -8.47
CA ASP A 514 69.98 -9.02 -8.09
C ASP A 514 69.28 -9.85 -6.98
N GLY A 515 69.62 -11.14 -6.94
CA GLY A 515 69.51 -12.08 -5.81
C GLY A 515 70.75 -13.00 -5.82
N PRO A 516 70.82 -14.16 -5.11
CA PRO A 516 69.79 -14.84 -4.31
C PRO A 516 70.31 -15.43 -2.95
N ASP A 517 69.56 -16.39 -2.40
CA ASP A 517 69.98 -17.60 -1.62
C ASP A 517 70.20 -17.63 -0.08
N ASP A 518 70.08 -18.88 0.42
CA ASP A 518 70.36 -19.48 1.75
C ASP A 518 69.51 -19.13 3.01
N GLY A 519 69.27 -20.11 3.91
CA GLY A 519 68.43 -19.94 5.13
C GLY A 519 68.44 -21.05 6.22
N ALA A 520 67.74 -22.18 5.99
CA ALA A 520 67.67 -23.42 6.82
C ALA A 520 66.88 -23.45 8.18
N ASP A 521 66.75 -24.68 8.74
CA ASP A 521 66.22 -25.13 10.06
C ASP A 521 64.68 -25.03 10.37
N ASP A 522 63.99 -25.97 11.07
CA ASP A 522 64.41 -27.27 11.65
C ASP A 522 63.27 -28.31 11.98
N ARG A 523 63.65 -29.62 12.00
CA ARG A 523 63.13 -30.85 12.68
C ARG A 523 61.65 -31.08 13.11
N ARG A 524 60.99 -32.08 12.47
CA ARG A 524 60.32 -33.32 13.01
C ARG A 524 59.25 -33.84 12.00
N ALA A 525 59.22 -35.05 11.43
CA ALA A 525 59.49 -36.44 11.85
C ALA A 525 58.57 -36.93 13.00
N GLY A 526 57.74 -37.99 12.89
CA GLY A 526 57.42 -38.99 11.84
C GLY A 526 56.43 -40.03 12.43
N ASP A 527 56.01 -41.16 11.82
CA ASP A 527 56.17 -41.76 10.48
C ASP A 527 55.22 -42.99 10.33
N VAL A 528 54.85 -43.40 9.09
CA VAL A 528 54.43 -44.78 8.60
C VAL A 528 53.30 -45.56 9.36
N SER A 529 52.32 -46.25 8.74
CA SER A 529 52.42 -47.37 7.75
C SER A 529 51.07 -47.72 7.06
N ASP A 530 51.13 -48.14 5.78
CA ASP A 530 50.75 -49.46 5.21
C ASP A 530 49.35 -50.09 5.49
N ASP A 531 48.60 -50.74 4.58
CA ASP A 531 48.67 -50.97 3.10
C ASP A 531 47.36 -51.66 2.56
N HIS A 532 47.31 -51.99 1.25
CA HIS A 532 46.49 -53.02 0.54
C HIS A 532 45.04 -52.74 0.04
N GLU A 533 44.96 -52.50 -1.28
CA GLU A 533 44.25 -53.29 -2.33
C GLU A 533 42.79 -53.84 -2.24
N MET A 534 42.03 -53.48 -3.30
CA MET A 534 41.15 -54.29 -4.17
C MET A 534 39.67 -54.65 -3.88
N SER A 535 38.91 -54.56 -4.99
CA SER A 535 37.74 -55.35 -5.45
C SER A 535 36.30 -54.84 -5.25
N ASP A 536 35.49 -55.16 -6.27
CA ASP A 536 34.02 -55.11 -6.49
C ASP A 536 33.08 -54.85 -5.29
N GLY A 537 31.89 -54.25 -5.45
CA GLY A 537 31.08 -54.06 -6.66
C GLY A 537 29.86 -55.00 -6.69
N THR A 538 28.65 -54.51 -6.38
CA THR A 538 27.35 -55.18 -6.62
C THR A 538 26.16 -54.27 -6.26
N GLU A 539 24.98 -54.57 -6.83
CA GLU A 539 23.68 -53.99 -6.46
C GLU A 539 23.13 -54.56 -5.13
N TYR A 540 22.18 -53.88 -4.46
CA TYR A 540 20.77 -54.32 -4.36
C TYR A 540 19.89 -53.52 -3.37
N ALA A 541 18.58 -53.50 -3.66
CA ALA A 541 17.41 -53.44 -2.76
C ALA A 541 17.29 -52.36 -1.67
N GLY A 542 16.13 -51.67 -1.66
CA GLY A 542 15.56 -51.02 -0.48
C GLY A 542 14.45 -51.84 0.20
N PRO A 543 14.06 -51.50 1.45
CA PRO A 543 12.81 -51.93 2.09
C PRO A 543 11.70 -50.87 1.93
N GLY A 544 10.41 -51.14 2.12
CA GLY A 544 9.75 -52.37 2.57
C GLY A 544 8.67 -52.05 3.63
N GLU A 545 7.39 -52.15 3.26
CA GLU A 545 6.24 -51.70 4.08
C GLU A 545 6.17 -52.34 5.48
N ARG A 546 5.74 -51.56 6.50
CA ARG A 546 5.32 -52.09 7.82
C ARG A 546 4.14 -51.32 8.45
N GLY A 547 2.95 -51.87 8.23
CA GLY A 547 1.71 -51.81 9.02
C GLY A 547 1.50 -50.74 10.12
N MET A 548 0.43 -49.96 9.94
CA MET A 548 -0.26 -49.29 11.05
C MET A 548 -1.00 -50.31 11.96
N PRO A 549 -0.99 -50.13 13.30
CA PRO A 549 -1.88 -50.84 14.21
C PRO A 549 -3.26 -50.15 14.29
N ALA A 550 -4.34 -50.91 14.14
CA ALA A 550 -5.70 -50.41 14.28
C ALA A 550 -6.05 -50.03 15.74
N ARG A 551 -6.94 -49.05 15.93
CA ARG A 551 -7.64 -48.80 17.20
C ARG A 551 -9.06 -49.39 17.14
N PRO A 552 -9.57 -49.98 18.24
CA PRO A 552 -10.92 -50.52 18.28
C PRO A 552 -11.98 -49.40 18.32
N GLY A 553 -13.14 -49.65 17.70
CA GLY A 553 -14.26 -48.70 17.68
C GLY A 553 -15.31 -48.95 18.77
N SER A 554 -16.28 -48.04 18.83
CA SER A 554 -17.54 -48.21 19.56
C SER A 554 -18.70 -47.64 18.75
N THR A 555 -19.40 -48.55 18.06
CA THR A 555 -20.87 -48.59 17.88
C THR A 555 -21.62 -48.02 19.10
N ASP A 556 -22.77 -47.33 19.04
CA ASP A 556 -23.67 -46.90 17.93
C ASP A 556 -24.30 -45.53 18.39
N GLU A 557 -25.34 -44.87 17.85
CA GLU A 557 -26.52 -45.24 17.06
C GLU A 557 -26.95 -44.15 16.03
N GLU A 558 -27.82 -44.57 15.12
CA GLU A 558 -28.61 -43.80 14.15
C GLU A 558 -29.56 -42.75 14.77
N PHE A 559 -29.71 -41.56 14.15
CA PHE A 559 -31.00 -40.84 14.14
C PHE A 559 -31.15 -39.88 12.95
N ARG A 560 -32.40 -39.63 12.51
CA ARG A 560 -32.75 -38.85 11.31
C ARG A 560 -34.13 -38.20 11.48
N ALA A 561 -34.30 -36.96 10.99
CA ALA A 561 -35.44 -36.06 11.25
C ALA A 561 -35.50 -35.57 12.71
N GLU A 562 -36.02 -34.38 13.04
CA GLU A 562 -36.89 -33.44 12.26
C GLU A 562 -36.16 -32.32 11.50
#